data_AF-A0A4Q7KMZ5-F1
#
_entry.id   AF-A0A4Q7KMZ5-F1
#
_cell.length_a   1.000
_cell.length_b   1.000
_cell.length_c   1.000
_cell.angle_alpha   90.00
_cell.angle_beta   90.00
_cell.angle_gamma   90.00
#
_symmetry.space_group_name_H-M   'P 1'
#
loop_
_entity.id
_entity.type
_entity.pdbx_description
1 polymer ?
#
loop_
_entity_poly.entity_id
_entity_poly.type
_entity_poly.pdbx_seq_one_letter_code
_entity_poly.pdbx_strand_id
1 'polypeptide(L)'
;MIREGGEIEPVRVTRGAGDVLIESAGDSLLITGSPDKLDVLADTVEGQAEHPLTPDGRPAHTHVDYFPGHFYLHPDSVPVVITTRMAEPKGL
;
A
#
# COMPACT_ATOMS: atom_id res chain seq x y z
N MET A 1 10.46 15.60 -10.77
CA MET A 1 11.48 15.04 -9.87
C MET A 1 10.96 13.67 -9.47
N ILE A 2 11.50 12.60 -10.06
CA ILE A 2 11.10 11.23 -9.72
C ILE A 2 11.79 10.93 -8.38
N ARG A 3 11.03 10.82 -7.30
CA ARG A 3 11.56 10.26 -6.05
C ARG A 3 11.81 8.77 -6.33
N GLU A 4 13.07 8.34 -6.27
CA GLU A 4 13.37 6.90 -6.17
C GLU A 4 12.67 6.36 -4.92
N GLY A 5 12.13 5.14 -5.01
CA GLY A 5 11.28 4.53 -3.98
C GLY A 5 11.87 4.67 -2.58
N GLY A 6 11.16 5.40 -1.72
CA GLY A 6 11.48 5.54 -0.30
C GLY A 6 10.40 4.87 0.54
N GLU A 7 10.79 4.30 1.68
CA GLU A 7 9.84 3.95 2.73
C GLU A 7 9.24 5.26 3.27
N ILE A 8 7.91 5.39 3.23
CA ILE A 8 7.22 6.59 3.72
C ILE A 8 6.55 6.25 5.05
N GLU A 9 7.01 6.89 6.12
CA GLU A 9 6.32 6.99 7.38
C GLU A 9 6.19 8.48 7.78
N PRO A 10 5.04 8.92 8.31
CA PRO A 10 3.85 8.14 8.68
C PRO A 10 2.83 7.91 7.55
N VAL A 11 2.02 6.85 7.69
CA VAL A 11 0.79 6.63 6.91
C VAL A 11 -0.41 7.14 7.70
N ARG A 12 -1.27 7.95 7.08
CA ARG A 12 -2.52 8.44 7.67
C ARG A 12 -3.70 7.94 6.86
N VAL A 13 -4.63 7.27 7.53
CA VAL A 13 -5.85 6.75 6.90
C VAL A 13 -7.06 7.53 7.41
N THR A 14 -7.85 8.11 6.50
CA THR A 14 -9.07 8.86 6.82
C THR A 14 -10.27 8.21 6.12
N ARG A 15 -11.28 7.83 6.89
CA ARG A 15 -12.55 7.35 6.33
C ARG A 15 -13.33 8.52 5.74
N GLY A 16 -13.75 8.38 4.49
CA GLY A 16 -14.49 9.38 3.72
C GLY A 16 -15.53 8.72 2.82
N ALA A 17 -15.67 9.24 1.61
CA ALA A 17 -16.55 8.70 0.58
C ALA A 17 -15.78 8.52 -0.72
N GLY A 18 -16.31 7.70 -1.63
CA GLY A 18 -15.70 7.45 -2.93
C GLY A 18 -14.57 6.43 -2.92
N ASP A 19 -13.87 6.35 -4.03
CA ASP A 19 -12.74 5.44 -4.25
C ASP A 19 -11.57 5.78 -3.33
N VAL A 20 -10.69 4.80 -3.09
CA VAL A 20 -9.48 5.02 -2.31
C VAL A 20 -8.57 5.96 -3.07
N LEU A 21 -8.22 7.09 -2.46
CA LEU A 21 -7.24 8.05 -2.95
C LEU A 21 -5.98 7.95 -2.09
N ILE A 22 -4.85 7.64 -2.74
CA ILE A 22 -3.53 7.61 -2.10
C ILE A 22 -2.73 8.83 -2.57
N GLU A 23 -2.34 9.70 -1.64
CA GLU A 23 -1.61 10.93 -1.92
C GLU A 23 -0.27 10.95 -1.19
N SER A 24 0.76 11.44 -1.87
CA SER A 24 2.02 11.80 -1.22
C SER A 24 1.91 13.21 -0.64
N ALA A 25 2.01 13.31 0.69
CA ALA A 25 1.97 14.56 1.44
C ALA A 25 3.33 14.82 2.11
N GLY A 26 4.32 15.23 1.31
CA GLY A 26 5.69 15.39 1.77
C GLY A 26 6.33 14.05 2.10
N ASP A 27 6.63 13.83 3.39
CA ASP A 27 7.18 12.57 3.89
C ASP A 27 6.08 11.72 4.57
N SER A 28 4.84 11.87 4.14
CA SER A 28 3.71 11.05 4.60
C SER A 28 2.88 10.55 3.44
N LEU A 29 2.20 9.41 3.64
CA LEU A 29 1.14 8.94 2.76
C LEU A 29 -0.21 9.26 3.41
N LEU A 30 -1.07 9.94 2.67
CA LEU A 30 -2.46 10.16 3.04
C LEU A 30 -3.32 9.20 2.21
N ILE A 31 -4.12 8.38 2.89
CA ILE A 31 -5.05 7.45 2.28
C ILE A 31 -6.45 7.86 2.71
N THR A 32 -7.31 8.16 1.75
CA THR A 32 -8.73 8.46 2.00
C THR A 32 -9.61 7.55 1.17
N GLY A 33 -10.84 7.27 1.59
CA GLY A 33 -11.76 6.43 0.82
C GLY A 33 -12.99 6.01 1.62
N SER A 34 -13.98 5.43 0.96
CA SER A 34 -15.13 4.84 1.65
C SER A 34 -14.71 3.64 2.51
N PRO A 35 -15.37 3.38 3.65
CA PRO A 35 -14.99 2.30 4.56
C PRO A 35 -14.87 0.94 3.88
N ASP A 36 -15.83 0.58 3.03
CA ASP A 36 -15.87 -0.69 2.29
C ASP A 36 -14.67 -0.88 1.35
N LYS A 37 -14.15 0.19 0.75
CA LYS A 37 -12.98 0.11 -0.13
C LYS A 37 -11.67 0.17 0.63
N LEU A 38 -11.64 0.88 1.76
CA LEU A 38 -10.52 0.85 2.68
C LEU A 38 -10.36 -0.54 3.31
N ASP A 39 -11.45 -1.26 3.57
CA ASP A 39 -11.40 -2.64 4.05
C ASP A 39 -10.73 -3.57 3.01
N VAL A 40 -11.02 -3.40 1.72
CA VAL A 40 -10.35 -4.17 0.64
C VAL A 40 -8.84 -3.87 0.56
N LEU A 41 -8.44 -2.60 0.75
CA LEU A 41 -7.03 -2.25 0.85
C LEU A 41 -6.39 -2.88 2.10
N ALA A 42 -7.10 -2.91 3.22
CA ALA A 42 -6.63 -3.56 4.45
C ALA A 42 -6.43 -5.07 4.24
N ASP A 43 -7.39 -5.76 3.62
CA ASP A 43 -7.28 -7.19 3.27
C ASP A 43 -6.04 -7.46 2.39
N THR A 44 -5.73 -6.54 1.48
CA THR A 44 -4.53 -6.62 0.63
C THR A 44 -3.25 -6.50 1.45
N VAL A 45 -3.20 -5.57 2.41
CA VAL A 45 -2.07 -5.40 3.34
C VAL A 45 -1.91 -6.64 4.24
N GLU A 46 -3.01 -7.15 4.78
CA GLU A 46 -3.02 -8.35 5.62
C GLU A 46 -2.54 -9.58 4.85
N GLY A 47 -3.05 -9.81 3.64
CA GLY A 47 -2.60 -10.92 2.79
C GLY A 47 -1.10 -10.83 2.45
N GLN A 48 -0.57 -9.63 2.24
CA GLN A 48 0.87 -9.42 2.04
C GLN A 48 1.70 -9.72 3.30
N ALA A 49 1.14 -9.46 4.49
CA ALA A 49 1.79 -9.79 5.76
C ALA A 49 1.77 -11.30 6.05
N GLU A 50 0.68 -12.00 5.70
CA GLU A 50 0.54 -13.46 5.86
C GLU A 50 1.42 -14.25 4.88
N HIS A 51 1.68 -13.67 3.70
CA HIS A 51 2.50 -14.27 2.65
C HIS A 51 3.70 -13.37 2.31
N PRO A 52 4.66 -13.20 3.24
CA PRO A 52 5.78 -12.28 3.05
C PRO A 52 6.83 -12.79 2.06
N LEU A 53 6.74 -14.06 1.64
CA LEU A 53 7.63 -14.68 0.66
C LEU A 53 6.82 -15.27 -0.49
N THR A 54 7.37 -15.16 -1.70
CA THR A 54 6.89 -15.89 -2.89
C THR A 54 7.21 -17.39 -2.79
N PRO A 55 6.61 -18.26 -3.62
CA PRO A 55 6.87 -19.70 -3.60
C PRO A 55 8.35 -20.09 -3.82
N ASP A 56 9.15 -19.22 -4.43
CA ASP A 56 10.59 -19.39 -4.64
C ASP A 56 11.45 -18.77 -3.52
N GLY A 57 10.84 -18.33 -2.42
CA GLY A 57 11.53 -17.85 -1.21
C GLY A 57 12.02 -16.40 -1.27
N ARG A 58 11.63 -15.62 -2.28
CA ARG A 58 11.97 -14.19 -2.37
C ARG A 58 10.96 -13.32 -1.61
N PRO A 59 11.32 -12.11 -1.15
CA PRO A 59 10.37 -11.18 -0.57
C PRO A 59 9.21 -10.89 -1.52
N ALA A 60 7.99 -11.16 -1.07
CA ALA A 60 6.79 -10.80 -1.78
C ALA A 60 6.55 -9.29 -1.66
N HIS A 61 5.93 -8.73 -2.69
CA HIS A 61 5.48 -7.35 -2.71
C HIS A 61 4.20 -7.26 -3.54
N THR A 62 3.35 -6.32 -3.19
CA THR A 62 2.07 -6.09 -3.86
C THR A 62 2.04 -4.69 -4.42
N HIS A 63 1.78 -4.58 -5.72
CA HIS A 63 1.55 -3.31 -6.39
C HIS A 63 0.11 -2.85 -6.16
N VAL A 64 -0.08 -1.59 -5.77
CA VAL A 64 -1.38 -0.93 -5.68
C VAL A 64 -1.35 0.25 -6.64
N ASP A 65 -1.84 -0.01 -7.85
CA ASP A 65 -1.81 0.92 -8.97
C ASP A 65 -3.22 1.11 -9.54
N TYR A 66 -3.52 2.33 -9.99
CA TYR A 66 -4.77 2.58 -10.69
C TYR A 66 -4.72 1.95 -12.10
N PHE A 67 -5.84 1.34 -12.49
CA PHE A 67 -6.09 1.00 -13.89
C PHE A 67 -7.50 1.44 -14.32
N PRO A 68 -7.68 1.91 -15.57
CA PRO A 68 -8.97 2.40 -16.04
C PRO A 68 -10.10 1.38 -15.88
N GLY A 69 -11.19 1.81 -15.26
CA GLY A 69 -12.39 0.99 -15.03
C GLY A 69 -12.37 0.16 -13.73
N HIS A 70 -11.34 0.27 -12.89
CA HIS A 70 -11.35 -0.31 -11.55
C HIS A 70 -12.25 0.50 -10.59
N PHE A 71 -12.93 -0.19 -9.67
CA PHE A 71 -13.92 0.42 -8.78
C PHE A 71 -13.40 0.78 -7.38
N TYR A 72 -12.11 0.55 -7.10
CA TYR A 72 -11.56 0.65 -5.75
C TYR A 72 -10.61 1.82 -5.55
N LEU A 73 -9.85 2.22 -6.57
CA LEU A 73 -8.80 3.23 -6.46
C LEU A 73 -9.14 4.43 -7.35
N HIS A 74 -8.97 5.65 -6.83
CA HIS A 74 -9.18 6.89 -7.56
C HIS A 74 -8.05 7.09 -8.58
N PRO A 75 -8.33 7.59 -9.80
CA PRO A 75 -7.33 7.78 -10.87
C PRO A 75 -6.15 8.69 -10.48
N ASP A 76 -6.36 9.60 -9.54
CA ASP A 76 -5.30 10.53 -9.06
C ASP A 76 -4.39 9.91 -7.99
N SER A 77 -4.58 8.64 -7.63
CA SER A 77 -3.74 7.99 -6.64
C SER A 77 -2.30 7.82 -7.13
N VAL A 78 -1.35 8.08 -6.25
CA VAL A 78 0.05 7.73 -6.50
C VAL A 78 0.23 6.20 -6.44
N PRO A 79 1.03 5.62 -7.34
CA PRO A 79 1.34 4.19 -7.29
C PRO A 79 2.16 3.86 -6.04
N VAL A 80 1.82 2.77 -5.34
CA VAL A 80 2.57 2.31 -4.17
C VAL A 80 2.85 0.81 -4.23
N VAL A 81 3.93 0.41 -3.58
CA VAL A 81 4.28 -1.01 -3.39
C VAL A 81 4.22 -1.32 -1.91
N ILE A 82 3.43 -2.33 -1.54
CA ILE A 82 3.34 -2.85 -0.18
C ILE A 82 4.38 -3.97 -0.05
N THR A 83 5.25 -3.86 0.95
CA THR A 83 6.24 -4.87 1.30
C THR A 83 6.13 -5.20 2.78
N THR A 84 6.41 -6.44 3.15
CA THR A 84 6.51 -6.83 4.56
C THR A 84 7.97 -6.72 5.00
N ARG A 85 8.24 -5.88 6.00
CA ARG A 85 9.57 -5.82 6.60
C ARG A 85 9.81 -7.10 7.40
N MET A 86 10.64 -7.98 6.85
CA MET A 86 11.09 -9.16 7.58
C MET A 86 12.04 -8.72 8.69
N ALA A 87 11.81 -9.17 9.92
CA ALA A 87 12.77 -8.94 10.99
C ALA A 87 14.12 -9.57 10.60
N GLU A 88 15.21 -8.81 10.69
CA GLU A 88 16.53 -9.42 10.56
C GLU A 88 16.70 -10.47 11.66
N PRO A 89 17.24 -11.66 11.36
CA PRO A 89 17.55 -12.61 12.39
C PRO A 89 18.50 -11.93 13.38
N LYS A 90 18.11 -11.88 14.67
CA LYS A 90 19.04 -11.52 15.74
C LYS A 90 20.23 -12.45 15.60
N GLY A 91 21.40 -11.89 15.27
CA GLY A 91 22.63 -12.66 15.06
C GLY A 91 22.85 -13.65 16.20
N LEU A 92 23.14 -14.90 15.84
CA LEU A 92 23.60 -15.96 16.74
C LEU A 92 25.06 -15.72 17.13
#